data_AF-A0A1W1HAQ1-F1
#
_entry.id   AF-A0A1W1HAQ1-F1
#
_cell.length_a   1.000
_cell.length_b   1.000
_cell.length_c   1.000
_cell.angle_alpha   90.00
_cell.angle_beta   90.00
_cell.angle_gamma   90.00
#
_symmetry.space_group_name_H-M   'P 1'
#
loop_
_entity.id
_entity.type
_entity.pdbx_description
1 polymer ?
#
loop_
_entity_poly.entity_id
_entity_poly.type
_entity_poly.pdbx_seq_one_letter_code
_entity_poly.pdbx_strand_id
1 'polypeptide(L)' 'MTSGSIRCKSNVIDLPGTYFLSAYSLEEMVARDYLALEKPDMVVNIVDASNLERNLYLSCNLWRWDFLYA' A
#
# COMPACT_ATOMS: atom_id res chain seq x y z
N MET A 1 -36.46 -0.64 19.28
CA MET A 1 -35.84 -0.90 17.96
C MET A 1 -34.60 -0.03 17.86
N THR A 2 -33.49 -0.51 18.41
CA THR A 2 -32.23 0.21 18.53
C THR A 2 -31.50 0.17 17.18
N SER A 3 -31.37 1.32 16.53
CA SER A 3 -30.44 1.51 15.42
C SER A 3 -29.01 1.44 15.98
N GLY A 4 -28.40 0.25 15.88
CA GLY A 4 -27.00 0.05 16.20
C GLY A 4 -26.15 0.65 15.07
N SER A 5 -25.59 1.84 15.29
CA SER A 5 -24.59 2.42 14.40
C SER A 5 -23.30 1.61 14.52
N ILE A 6 -22.98 0.85 13.46
CA ILE A 6 -21.74 0.09 13.37
C ILE A 6 -20.61 1.11 13.16
N ARG A 7 -19.84 1.37 14.23
CA ARG A 7 -18.69 2.28 14.18
C ARG A 7 -17.48 1.51 13.66
N CYS A 8 -17.27 1.53 12.36
CA CYS A 8 -16.07 0.95 11.74
C CYS A 8 -14.88 1.87 12.05
N LYS A 9 -13.98 1.47 12.96
CA LYS A 9 -12.67 2.12 13.11
C LYS A 9 -11.74 1.56 12.04
N SER A 10 -11.58 2.27 10.93
CA SER A 10 -10.52 2.02 9.95
C SER A 10 -9.29 2.86 10.31
N ASN A 11 -8.13 2.23 10.46
CA ASN A 11 -6.87 2.93 10.65
C ASN A 11 -6.24 3.14 9.27
N VAL A 12 -6.06 4.40 8.87
CA VAL A 12 -5.44 4.75 7.59
C VAL A 12 -4.06 5.31 7.91
N ILE A 13 -3.03 4.65 7.39
CA ILE A 13 -1.64 5.05 7.59
C ILE A 13 -1.05 5.39 6.24
N ASP A 14 -0.42 6.56 6.16
CA ASP A 14 0.25 7.00 4.95
C ASP A 14 1.65 6.39 4.89
N LEU A 15 2.00 5.87 3.72
CA LEU A 15 3.32 5.32 3.47
C LEU A 15 4.14 6.36 2.70
N PRO A 16 5.47 6.41 2.92
CA PRO A 16 6.31 7.31 2.14
C PRO A 16 6.15 6.98 0.64
N GLY A 17 6.07 8.02 -0.19
CA GLY A 17 5.87 7.86 -1.63
C GLY A 17 7.09 7.20 -2.27
N THR A 18 6.89 6.05 -2.90
CA THR A 18 7.94 5.28 -3.57
C THR A 18 7.58 5.04 -5.02
N TYR A 19 8.61 4.81 -5.85
CA TYR A 19 8.42 4.38 -7.24
C TYR A 19 8.60 2.87 -7.41
N PHE A 20 9.20 2.21 -6.43
CA PHE A 20 9.44 0.78 -6.44
C PHE A 20 9.48 0.22 -5.00
N LEU A 21 9.35 -1.10 -4.87
CA LEU A 21 9.34 -1.80 -3.58
C LEU A 21 10.61 -2.66 -3.40
N SER A 22 11.71 -2.19 -3.99
CA SER A 22 13.02 -2.84 -4.01
C SER A 22 13.87 -2.58 -2.76
N ALA A 23 13.47 -1.62 -1.92
CA ALA A 23 14.18 -1.24 -0.71
C ALA A 23 15.59 -0.67 -0.96
N TYR A 24 15.77 0.06 -2.06
CA TYR A 24 17.04 0.75 -2.35
C TYR A 24 17.16 2.09 -1.62
N SER A 25 16.03 2.77 -1.40
CA SER A 25 15.99 4.01 -0.63
C SER A 25 15.43 3.79 0.77
N LEU A 26 15.67 4.75 1.67
CA LEU A 26 15.16 4.69 3.03
C LEU A 26 13.63 4.69 3.04
N GLU A 27 13.02 5.45 2.15
CA GLU A 27 11.57 5.50 1.95
C GLU A 27 11.03 4.13 1.51
N GLU A 28 11.69 3.49 0.56
CA GLU A 28 11.31 2.14 0.10
C GLU A 28 11.47 1.09 1.18
N MET A 29 12.55 1.16 1.98
CA MET A 29 12.76 0.26 3.12
C MET A 29 11.63 0.39 4.13
N VAL A 30 11.28 1.62 4.52
CA VAL A 30 10.21 1.88 5.50
C VAL A 30 8.86 1.38 4.97
N ALA A 31 8.52 1.66 3.71
CA ALA A 31 7.27 1.19 3.10
C ALA A 31 7.20 -0.34 3.05
N ARG A 32 8.29 -1.01 2.64
CA ARG A 32 8.37 -2.47 2.59
C ARG A 32 8.24 -3.09 3.98
N ASP A 33 9.01 -2.60 4.93
CA ASP A 33 9.04 -3.14 6.28
C ASP A 33 7.68 -2.96 6.96
N TYR A 34 7.01 -1.83 6.72
CA TYR A 34 5.65 -1.59 7.20
C TYR A 34 4.65 -2.60 6.61
N LEU A 35 4.66 -2.80 5.29
CA LEU A 35 3.78 -3.78 4.62
C LEU A 35 4.02 -5.21 5.12
N ALA A 36 5.27 -5.58 5.39
CA ALA A 36 5.64 -6.91 5.87
C ALA A 36 5.29 -7.16 7.35
N LEU A 37 5.43 -6.13 8.21
CA LEU A 37 5.23 -6.25 9.66
C LEU A 37 3.77 -6.07 10.07
N GLU A 38 3.12 -5.03 9.56
CA GLU A 38 1.76 -4.66 9.97
C GLU A 38 0.69 -5.44 9.20
N LYS A 39 1.04 -5.99 8.03
CA LYS A 39 0.15 -6.79 7.16
C LYS A 39 -1.26 -6.19 7.02
N PRO A 40 -1.38 -5.02 6.37
CA PRO A 40 -2.68 -4.35 6.23
C PRO A 40 -3.65 -5.20 5.40
N ASP A 41 -4.94 -5.15 5.75
CA ASP A 41 -6.00 -5.84 5.01
C ASP A 41 -6.18 -5.30 3.57
N MET A 42 -5.75 -4.07 3.32
CA MET A 42 -5.89 -3.40 2.04
C MET A 42 -4.77 -2.38 1.82
N VAL A 43 -4.23 -2.36 0.61
CA VAL A 43 -3.29 -1.34 0.15
C VAL A 43 -3.96 -0.51 -0.95
N VAL A 44 -3.91 0.82 -0.81
CA VAL A 44 -4.45 1.76 -1.80
C VAL A 44 -3.29 2.42 -2.53
N ASN A 45 -3.11 2.10 -3.81
CA ASN A 45 -2.10 2.76 -4.65
C ASN A 45 -2.71 3.93 -5.42
N ILE A 46 -2.14 5.12 -5.27
CA ILE A 46 -2.57 6.33 -5.98
C ILE A 46 -1.77 6.45 -7.27
N VAL A 47 -2.46 6.41 -8.41
CA VAL A 47 -1.84 6.44 -9.74
C VAL A 47 -2.25 7.69 -10.50
N ASP A 48 -1.26 8.41 -11.04
CA ASP A 48 -1.49 9.49 -11.99
C ASP A 48 -1.76 8.93 -13.40
N ALA A 49 -2.91 9.31 -13.96
CA ALA A 49 -3.38 8.89 -15.27
C ALA A 49 -2.54 9.47 -16.43
N SER A 50 -1.86 10.60 -16.23
CA SER A 50 -1.01 11.21 -17.26
C SER A 50 0.30 10.44 -17.49
N ASN A 51 0.77 9.68 -16.49
CA ASN A 51 2.01 8.91 -16.54
C ASN A 51 1.78 7.43 -16.19
N LEU A 52 0.76 6.83 -16.80
CA LEU A 52 0.28 5.50 -16.44
C LEU A 52 1.36 4.41 -16.54
N GLU A 53 2.16 4.41 -17.62
CA GLU A 53 3.24 3.43 -17.82
C GLU A 53 4.18 3.36 -16.62
N ARG A 54 4.65 4.52 -16.14
CA ARG A 54 5.56 4.60 -15.00
C ARG A 54 4.89 4.14 -13.71
N ASN A 55 3.65 4.56 -13.46
CA ASN A 55 2.94 4.24 -12.23
C ASN A 55 2.49 2.77 -12.15
N LEU A 56 2.22 2.15 -13.30
CA LEU A 56 1.88 0.73 -13.35
C LEU A 56 3.05 -0.19 -12.98
N TYR A 57 4.31 0.26 -13.07
CA TYR A 57 5.45 -0.51 -12.56
C TYR A 57 5.37 -0.73 -11.05
N LEU A 58 4.99 0.31 -10.30
CA LEU A 58 4.78 0.20 -8.86
C LEU A 58 3.58 -0.69 -8.56
N SER A 59 2.46 -0.53 -9.28
CA SER A 59 1.27 -1.37 -9.13
C SER A 59 1.57 -2.86 -9.35
N CYS A 60 2.34 -3.19 -10.39
CA CYS A 60 2.75 -4.56 -10.67
C CYS A 60 3.65 -5.12 -9.57
N ASN A 61 4.57 -4.30 -9.03
CA ASN A 61 5.39 -4.69 -7.89
C ASN A 61 4.56 -4.97 -6.64
N LEU A 62 3.62 -4.07 -6.30
CA LEU A 62 2.69 -4.24 -5.18
C LEU A 62 1.90 -5.53 -5.31
N TRP A 63 1.35 -5.80 -6.50
CA TRP A 63 0.59 -7.01 -6.75
C TRP A 63 1.45 -8.28 -6.63
N ARG A 64 2.68 -8.23 -7.14
CA ARG A 64 3.66 -9.31 -6.94
C ARG A 64 4.04 -9.49 -5.47
N TRP A 65 4.12 -8.40 -4.70
CA TRP A 65 4.45 -8.43 -3.28
C TRP A 65 3.36 -9.11 -2.46
N ASP A 66 2.10 -8.72 -2.70
CA ASP A 66 0.92 -9.35 -2.11
C ASP A 66 0.91 -10.86 -2.36
N PHE A 67 1.18 -11.29 -3.59
CA PHE A 67 1.21 -12.72 -3.92
C PHE A 67 2.35 -13.51 -3.24
N LEU A 68 3.52 -12.91 -3.04
CA LEU A 68 4.72 -13.62 -2.55
C LEU A 68 4.89 -13.56 -1.03
N TYR A 69 4.32 -12.56 -0.35
CA TYR A 69 4.64 -12.25 1.04
C TYR A 69 3.42 -12.01 1.95
N ALA A 70 2.19 -11.91 1.42
CA ALA A 70 0.98 -11.81 2.24
C ALA A 70 0.69 -13.13 2.99
#